data_AF-N1JG09-F1
#
_entry.id   AF-N1JG09-F1
#
_cell.length_a   1.000
_cell.length_b   1.000
_cell.length_c   1.000
_cell.angle_alpha   90.00
_cell.angle_beta   90.00
_cell.angle_gamma   90.00
#
_symmetry.space_group_name_H-M   'P 1'
#
loop_
_entity.id
_entity.type
_entity.pdbx_description
1 polymer ?
#
loop_
_entity_poly.entity_id
_entity_poly.type
_entity_poly.pdbx_seq_one_letter_code
_entity_poly.pdbx_strand_id
1 'polypeptide(L)'
;DHSLACATEGVIEYSEPTGYRKIPGDTCTTNGYPGMDESTLHPCPGKEEEFRKKHSASGVGIFFAVIASFAIAGAAGWWVWKNWAHKLGPIRLGESSFDRDDSYLKYPILAVSAVFAAAQATPLLISSLWRSASTALGANRSARFTTRDSFSRGHGTYAIVDDDEGELLGDDSDDEL
;
A
#
# COMPACT_ATOMS: atom_id res chain seq x y z
N ASP A 1 -18.55 -35.51 27.36
CA ASP A 1 -19.19 -34.38 26.66
C ASP A 1 -18.87 -33.06 27.33
N HIS A 2 -18.43 -32.07 26.56
CA HIS A 2 -18.12 -30.73 27.05
C HIS A 2 -19.39 -29.95 27.46
N SER A 3 -20.57 -30.40 27.02
CA SER A 3 -21.88 -29.91 27.48
C SER A 3 -22.14 -30.19 28.96
N LEU A 4 -21.40 -31.11 29.60
CA LEU A 4 -21.48 -31.36 31.04
C LEU A 4 -20.97 -30.16 31.87
N ALA A 5 -20.19 -29.24 31.28
CA ALA A 5 -19.82 -27.99 31.92
C ALA A 5 -21.05 -27.15 32.30
N CYS A 6 -22.14 -27.26 31.54
CA CYS A 6 -23.41 -26.58 31.81
C CYS A 6 -24.15 -27.11 33.06
N ALA A 7 -23.73 -28.25 33.63
CA ALA A 7 -24.27 -28.74 34.89
C ALA A 7 -23.72 -27.98 36.11
N THR A 8 -22.65 -27.20 35.93
CA THR A 8 -22.09 -26.34 36.98
C THR A 8 -22.90 -25.04 37.04
N GLU A 9 -23.29 -24.63 38.26
CA GLU A 9 -24.07 -23.40 38.41
C GLU A 9 -23.29 -22.17 37.92
N GLY A 10 -23.97 -21.28 37.21
CA GLY A 10 -23.40 -20.05 36.68
C GLY A 10 -22.71 -20.15 35.31
N VAL A 11 -22.49 -21.34 34.76
CA VAL A 11 -21.92 -21.49 33.41
C VAL A 11 -22.96 -21.11 32.35
N ILE A 12 -22.56 -20.26 31.40
CA ILE A 12 -23.42 -19.70 30.34
C ILE A 12 -23.05 -20.23 28.94
N GLU A 13 -21.79 -20.63 28.76
CA GLU A 13 -21.23 -21.06 27.49
C GLU A 13 -20.27 -22.23 27.72
N TYR A 14 -20.14 -23.09 26.72
CA TYR A 14 -19.17 -24.18 26.69
C TYR A 14 -18.41 -24.15 25.36
N SER A 15 -17.15 -24.60 25.40
CA SER A 15 -16.34 -24.81 24.19
C SER A 15 -16.50 -26.24 23.70
N GLU A 16 -16.56 -26.40 22.38
CA GLU A 16 -16.43 -27.70 21.73
C GLU A 16 -15.02 -28.29 21.91
N PRO A 17 -14.89 -29.62 21.98
CA PRO A 17 -13.58 -30.26 22.00
C PRO A 17 -12.79 -29.92 20.74
N THR A 18 -11.67 -29.22 20.90
CA THR A 18 -10.67 -29.08 19.84
C THR A 18 -9.82 -30.35 19.77
N GLY A 19 -9.27 -30.65 18.59
CA GLY A 19 -8.29 -31.74 18.41
C GLY A 19 -6.93 -31.41 19.03
N TYR A 20 -6.76 -30.23 19.61
CA TYR A 20 -5.52 -29.74 20.17
C TYR A 20 -5.62 -29.71 21.70
N ARG A 21 -4.51 -29.98 22.37
CA ARG A 21 -4.41 -29.93 23.83
C ARG A 21 -3.26 -29.02 24.23
N LYS A 22 -3.51 -28.11 25.16
CA LYS A 22 -2.47 -27.27 25.75
C LYS A 22 -1.45 -28.13 26.52
N ILE A 23 -0.17 -27.85 26.31
CA ILE A 23 0.93 -28.51 27.02
C ILE A 23 0.97 -27.95 28.45
N PRO A 24 1.02 -28.80 29.49
CA PRO A 24 1.11 -28.32 30.88
C PRO A 24 2.41 -27.53 31.09
N GLY A 25 2.30 -26.30 31.61
CA GLY A 25 3.42 -25.39 31.83
C GLY A 25 3.65 -24.34 30.73
N ASP A 26 2.84 -24.35 29.67
CA ASP A 26 2.95 -23.38 28.60
C ASP A 26 2.41 -22.00 29.01
N THR A 27 3.30 -21.01 29.04
CA THR A 27 2.97 -19.58 29.28
C THR A 27 2.97 -18.77 27.99
N CYS A 28 3.10 -19.39 26.82
CA CYS A 28 3.04 -18.68 25.56
C CYS A 28 1.65 -18.03 25.40
N THR A 29 1.62 -16.71 25.54
CA THR A 29 0.47 -15.91 25.14
C THR A 29 0.42 -15.92 23.62
N THR A 30 -0.65 -16.45 23.05
CA THR A 30 -0.93 -16.25 21.63
C THR A 30 -0.91 -14.76 21.35
N ASN A 31 -0.17 -14.33 20.32
CA ASN A 31 0.07 -12.93 19.96
C ASN A 31 -1.21 -12.23 19.45
N GLY A 32 -2.23 -12.09 20.30
CA GLY A 32 -3.52 -11.49 19.96
C GLY A 32 -4.48 -12.40 19.18
N TYR A 33 -4.16 -13.69 19.03
CA TYR A 33 -5.02 -14.69 18.39
C TYR A 33 -5.65 -15.63 19.43
N PRO A 34 -6.88 -16.13 19.22
CA PRO A 34 -7.43 -17.19 20.08
C PRO A 34 -6.50 -18.41 20.02
N GLY A 35 -6.26 -19.05 21.17
CA GLY A 35 -5.46 -20.26 21.25
C GLY A 35 -6.08 -21.38 20.43
N MET A 36 -5.25 -22.26 19.84
CA MET A 36 -5.75 -23.44 19.10
C MET A 36 -6.51 -24.44 19.99
N ASP A 37 -6.40 -24.28 21.31
CA ASP A 37 -7.13 -24.98 22.35
C ASP A 37 -8.55 -24.43 22.58
N GLU A 38 -8.88 -23.25 22.04
CA GLU A 38 -10.17 -22.58 22.19
C GLU A 38 -10.99 -22.68 20.89
N SER A 39 -12.14 -23.36 20.95
CA SER A 39 -13.03 -23.58 19.81
C SER A 39 -14.13 -22.52 19.70
N THR A 40 -15.02 -22.73 18.73
CA THR A 40 -16.40 -22.22 18.72
C THR A 40 -17.07 -22.37 20.10
N LEU A 41 -17.62 -21.25 20.59
CA LEU A 41 -18.38 -21.18 21.84
C LEU A 41 -19.86 -21.45 21.55
N HIS A 42 -20.47 -22.31 22.34
CA HIS A 42 -21.89 -22.64 22.25
C HIS A 42 -22.63 -22.23 23.52
N PRO A 43 -23.87 -21.73 23.39
CA PRO A 43 -24.71 -21.44 24.55
C PRO A 43 -25.09 -22.74 25.28
N CYS A 44 -25.12 -22.69 26.61
CA CYS A 44 -25.75 -23.75 27.39
C CYS A 44 -27.27 -23.80 27.13
N PRO A 45 -27.90 -24.99 27.16
CA PRO A 45 -29.33 -25.13 26.91
C PRO A 45 -30.14 -24.27 27.89
N GLY A 46 -31.01 -23.40 27.36
CA GLY A 46 -31.81 -22.46 28.14
C GLY A 46 -31.14 -21.12 28.49
N LYS A 47 -29.86 -20.92 28.13
CA LYS A 47 -29.11 -19.67 28.39
C LYS A 47 -28.69 -18.90 27.13
N GLU A 48 -29.38 -19.15 26.02
CA GLU A 48 -29.10 -18.53 24.72
C GLU A 48 -29.24 -17.01 24.72
N GLU A 49 -30.15 -16.46 25.53
CA GLU A 49 -30.36 -15.01 25.62
C GLU A 49 -29.20 -14.28 26.31
N GLU A 50 -28.64 -14.88 27.36
CA GLU A 50 -27.47 -14.35 28.09
C GLU A 50 -26.23 -14.41 27.21
N PHE A 51 -26.05 -15.52 26.48
CA PHE A 51 -25.00 -15.68 25.49
C PHE A 51 -25.09 -14.63 24.38
N ARG A 52 -26.30 -14.45 23.82
CA ARG A 52 -26.56 -13.43 22.80
C ARG A 52 -26.31 -12.03 23.32
N LYS A 53 -26.68 -11.72 24.58
CA LYS A 53 -26.43 -10.40 25.16
C LYS A 53 -24.94 -10.11 25.38
N LYS A 54 -24.15 -11.13 25.72
CA LYS A 54 -22.70 -11.02 25.94
C LYS A 54 -21.92 -10.87 24.62
N HIS A 55 -22.32 -11.61 23.58
CA HIS A 55 -21.60 -11.68 22.30
C HIS A 55 -22.22 -10.87 21.15
N SER A 56 -23.41 -10.28 21.32
CA SER A 56 -24.01 -9.44 20.28
C SER A 56 -23.35 -8.07 20.24
N ALA A 57 -22.70 -7.76 19.12
CA ALA A 57 -22.33 -6.40 18.79
C ALA A 57 -23.61 -5.56 18.67
N SER A 58 -23.78 -4.56 19.54
CA SER A 58 -24.94 -3.68 19.50
C SER A 58 -25.04 -3.03 18.11
N GLY A 59 -26.08 -3.38 17.34
CA GLY A 59 -26.29 -2.82 16.00
C GLY A 59 -26.35 -1.29 15.97
N VAL A 60 -26.76 -0.69 17.10
CA VAL A 60 -26.73 0.76 17.33
C VAL A 60 -25.28 1.27 17.35
N GLY A 61 -24.35 0.54 17.96
CA GLY A 61 -22.93 0.89 17.99
C GLY A 61 -22.30 0.89 16.59
N ILE A 62 -22.63 -0.10 15.76
CA ILE A 62 -22.13 -0.18 14.37
C ILE A 62 -22.70 0.97 13.53
N PHE A 63 -24.00 1.27 13.67
CA PHE A 63 -24.65 2.37 12.98
C PHE A 63 -23.99 3.73 13.29
N PHE A 64 -23.74 4.02 14.57
CA PHE A 64 -23.06 5.25 14.95
C PHE A 64 -21.59 5.28 14.51
N ALA A 65 -20.88 4.15 14.53
CA ALA A 65 -19.50 4.09 14.03
C ALA A 65 -19.40 4.47 12.54
N VAL A 66 -20.31 3.94 11.72
CA VAL A 66 -20.36 4.24 10.29
C VAL A 66 -20.78 5.69 10.05
N ILE A 67 -21.87 6.15 10.67
CA ILE A 67 -22.35 7.52 10.47
C ILE A 67 -21.36 8.56 10.99
N ALA A 68 -20.73 8.33 12.14
CA ALA A 68 -19.73 9.26 12.68
C ALA A 68 -18.55 9.43 11.71
N SER A 69 -18.12 8.36 11.03
CA SER A 69 -17.05 8.42 10.04
C SER A 69 -17.42 9.33 8.85
N PHE A 70 -18.62 9.18 8.29
CA PHE A 70 -19.10 10.04 7.21
C PHE A 70 -19.38 11.47 7.68
N ALA A 71 -19.90 11.65 8.89
CA ALA A 71 -20.15 12.96 9.46
C ALA A 71 -18.85 13.75 9.67
N ILE A 72 -17.80 13.11 10.17
CA ILE A 72 -16.48 13.73 10.36
C ILE A 72 -15.87 14.09 8.99
N ALA A 73 -15.91 13.17 8.02
CA ALA A 73 -15.40 13.44 6.67
C ALA A 73 -16.16 14.59 5.97
N GLY A 74 -17.50 14.58 6.06
CA GLY A 74 -18.35 15.64 5.52
C GLY A 74 -18.13 16.99 6.22
N ALA A 75 -17.95 16.99 7.53
CA ALA A 75 -17.64 18.20 8.29
C ALA A 75 -16.27 18.79 7.90
N ALA A 76 -15.25 17.93 7.73
CA ALA A 76 -13.94 18.36 7.26
C ALA A 76 -14.02 18.92 5.83
N GLY A 77 -14.73 18.25 4.92
CA GLY A 77 -14.95 18.74 3.55
C GLY A 77 -15.70 20.08 3.52
N TRP A 78 -16.76 20.23 4.32
CA TRP A 78 -17.50 21.49 4.44
C TRP A 78 -16.65 22.62 5.03
N TRP A 79 -15.81 22.32 6.03
CA TRP A 79 -14.91 23.30 6.64
C TRP A 79 -13.86 23.79 5.64
N VAL A 80 -13.23 22.87 4.90
CA VAL A 80 -12.29 23.21 3.81
C VAL A 80 -13.00 24.04 2.75
N TRP A 81 -14.18 23.61 2.29
CA TRP A 81 -14.95 24.35 1.30
C TRP A 81 -15.30 25.76 1.78
N LYS A 82 -15.83 25.92 2.99
CA LYS A 82 -16.20 27.24 3.52
C LYS A 82 -14.99 28.17 3.70
N ASN A 83 -13.86 27.63 4.14
CA ASN A 83 -12.67 28.43 4.42
C ASN A 83 -11.84 28.71 3.16
N TRP A 84 -11.90 27.88 2.11
CA TRP A 84 -11.01 27.95 0.95
C TRP A 84 -11.73 28.14 -0.40
N ALA A 85 -13.07 28.13 -0.45
CA ALA A 85 -13.82 28.36 -1.70
C ALA A 85 -13.56 29.74 -2.32
N HIS A 86 -13.25 30.76 -1.52
CA HIS A 86 -12.91 32.09 -2.03
C HIS A 86 -11.49 32.20 -2.59
N LYS A 87 -10.62 31.20 -2.37
CA LYS A 87 -9.25 31.14 -2.91
C LYS A 87 -9.17 30.39 -4.24
N LEU A 88 -10.15 29.53 -4.52
CA LEU A 88 -10.33 28.87 -5.81
C LEU A 88 -11.13 29.80 -6.75
N GLY A 89 -10.54 30.95 -7.09
CA GLY A 89 -11.09 31.81 -8.15
C GLY A 89 -11.22 31.03 -9.48
N PRO A 90 -12.18 31.40 -10.35
CA PRO A 90 -12.49 30.66 -11.57
C PRO A 90 -11.24 30.41 -12.42
N ILE A 91 -11.05 29.17 -12.87
CA ILE A 91 -9.95 28.76 -13.75
C ILE A 91 -10.07 29.54 -15.06
N ARG A 92 -9.13 30.45 -15.31
CA ARG A 92 -8.90 31.05 -16.64
C ARG A 92 -7.93 30.11 -17.36
N LEU A 93 -8.41 29.32 -18.34
CA LEU A 93 -7.61 28.36 -19.13
C LEU A 93 -6.67 29.07 -20.14
N GLY A 94 -5.74 29.92 -19.70
CA GLY A 94 -4.90 30.60 -20.69
C GLY A 94 -3.68 31.38 -20.20
N GLU A 95 -3.25 31.24 -18.95
CA GLU A 95 -2.01 31.87 -18.51
C GLU A 95 -1.13 30.81 -17.85
N SER A 96 -0.24 30.29 -18.66
CA SER A 96 0.90 29.50 -18.26
C SER A 96 1.79 30.35 -17.37
N SER A 97 1.64 30.24 -16.05
CA SER A 97 2.69 30.59 -15.11
C SER A 97 2.43 29.94 -13.76
N PHE A 98 3.40 29.15 -13.32
CA PHE A 98 3.49 28.55 -12.00
C PHE A 98 3.71 29.61 -10.88
N ASP A 99 3.23 30.83 -11.08
CA ASP A 99 3.54 32.01 -10.28
C ASP A 99 2.33 32.51 -9.48
N ARG A 100 1.66 31.58 -8.80
CA ARG A 100 0.65 31.92 -7.78
C ARG A 100 1.24 31.76 -6.39
N ASP A 101 1.33 32.87 -5.65
CA ASP A 101 1.90 33.05 -4.30
C ASP A 101 1.19 32.27 -3.16
N ASP A 102 0.81 31.00 -3.38
CA ASP A 102 0.36 30.11 -2.29
C ASP A 102 1.39 29.01 -2.09
N SER A 103 2.52 29.40 -1.46
CA SER A 103 3.63 28.53 -1.06
C SER A 103 3.14 27.26 -0.34
N TYR A 104 2.04 27.35 0.40
CA TYR A 104 1.48 26.24 1.19
C TYR A 104 0.91 25.10 0.34
N LEU A 105 0.52 25.34 -0.91
CA LEU A 105 0.03 24.31 -1.85
C LEU A 105 1.14 23.83 -2.79
N LYS A 106 2.10 24.70 -3.13
CA LYS A 106 3.22 24.37 -4.02
C LYS A 106 4.14 23.29 -3.44
N TYR A 107 4.59 23.46 -2.19
CA TYR A 107 5.55 22.53 -1.56
C TYR A 107 5.02 21.09 -1.38
N PRO A 108 3.78 20.84 -0.90
CA PRO A 108 3.30 19.47 -0.74
C PRO A 108 3.10 18.75 -2.08
N ILE A 109 2.59 19.45 -3.10
CA ILE A 109 2.41 18.85 -4.43
C ILE A 109 3.78 18.51 -5.03
N LEU A 110 4.76 19.42 -4.92
CA LEU A 110 6.13 19.19 -5.38
C LEU A 110 6.82 18.05 -4.61
N ALA A 111 6.60 17.94 -3.30
CA ALA A 111 7.16 16.87 -2.50
C ALA A 111 6.57 15.50 -2.88
N VAL A 112 5.25 15.42 -3.06
CA VAL A 112 4.59 14.16 -3.46
C VAL A 112 5.02 13.74 -4.86
N SER A 113 5.07 14.67 -5.82
CA SER A 113 5.51 14.37 -7.18
C SER A 113 6.98 13.96 -7.23
N ALA A 114 7.86 14.63 -6.48
CA ALA A 114 9.27 14.29 -6.39
C ALA A 114 9.50 12.91 -5.77
N VAL A 115 8.77 12.56 -4.71
CA VAL A 115 8.85 11.23 -4.08
C VAL A 115 8.39 10.14 -5.05
N PHE A 116 7.30 10.38 -5.77
CA PHE A 116 6.77 9.41 -6.73
C PHE A 116 7.73 9.20 -7.91
N ALA A 117 8.30 10.28 -8.44
CA ALA A 117 9.32 10.22 -9.49
C ALA A 117 10.57 9.47 -9.03
N ALA A 118 11.05 9.74 -7.81
CA ALA A 118 12.18 9.04 -7.23
C ALA A 118 11.89 7.54 -7.05
N ALA A 119 10.71 7.18 -6.54
CA ALA A 119 10.33 5.79 -6.34
C ALA A 119 10.34 4.97 -7.65
N GLN A 120 9.90 5.57 -8.76
CA GLN A 120 9.89 4.91 -10.07
C GLN A 120 11.28 4.85 -10.72
N ALA A 121 12.09 5.91 -10.57
CA ALA A 121 13.42 5.96 -11.19
C ALA A 121 14.48 5.14 -10.43
N THR A 122 14.31 4.97 -9.12
CA THR A 122 15.29 4.27 -8.24
C THR A 122 15.66 2.85 -8.70
N PRO A 123 14.73 1.93 -9.05
CA PRO A 123 15.11 0.57 -9.47
C PRO A 123 15.93 0.54 -10.77
N LEU A 124 15.68 1.46 -11.70
CA LEU A 124 16.44 1.57 -12.95
C LEU A 124 17.86 2.08 -12.68
N LEU A 125 18.01 3.07 -11.79
CA LEU A 125 19.32 3.60 -11.40
C LEU A 125 20.14 2.56 -10.62
N ILE A 126 19.52 1.84 -9.68
CA ILE A 126 20.18 0.78 -8.92
C ILE A 126 20.64 -0.34 -9.84
N SER A 127 19.79 -0.81 -10.76
CA SER A 127 20.14 -1.89 -11.68
C SER A 127 21.26 -1.48 -12.65
N SER A 128 21.25 -0.23 -13.13
CA SER A 128 22.31 0.35 -13.97
C SER A 128 23.65 0.44 -13.22
N LEU A 129 23.63 0.99 -12.00
CA LEU A 129 24.82 1.09 -11.15
C LEU A 129 25.37 -0.29 -10.77
N TRP A 130 24.50 -1.27 -10.46
CA TRP A 130 24.89 -2.64 -10.17
C TRP A 130 25.54 -3.33 -11.37
N ARG A 131 24.99 -3.13 -12.57
CA ARG A 131 25.57 -3.67 -13.82
C ARG A 131 26.93 -3.07 -14.13
N SER A 132 27.11 -1.76 -13.90
CA SER A 132 28.39 -1.08 -14.06
C SER A 132 29.42 -1.58 -13.04
N ALA A 133 29.07 -1.65 -11.76
CA ALA A 133 29.95 -2.12 -10.70
C ALA A 133 30.36 -3.60 -10.89
N SER A 134 29.42 -4.47 -11.26
CA SER A 134 29.72 -5.89 -11.53
C SER A 134 30.59 -6.11 -12.76
N THR A 135 30.53 -5.22 -13.76
CA THR A 135 31.42 -5.23 -14.92
C THR A 135 32.82 -4.73 -14.56
N ALA A 136 32.92 -3.64 -13.77
CA ALA A 136 34.19 -3.09 -13.32
C ALA A 136 34.94 -4.02 -12.35
N LEU A 137 34.22 -4.73 -11.48
CA LEU A 137 34.77 -5.69 -10.53
C LEU A 137 35.03 -7.08 -11.16
N GLY A 138 34.84 -7.23 -12.47
CA GLY A 138 35.24 -8.44 -13.22
C GLY A 138 34.35 -9.67 -13.00
N ALA A 139 33.21 -9.52 -12.32
CA ALA A 139 32.23 -10.60 -12.15
C ALA A 139 31.61 -11.02 -13.48
N ASN A 140 31.52 -10.09 -14.44
CA ASN A 140 31.12 -10.36 -15.81
C ASN A 140 32.32 -10.08 -16.74
N ARG A 141 33.07 -11.12 -17.11
CA ARG A 141 34.22 -10.96 -18.03
C ARG A 141 33.71 -10.46 -19.37
N SER A 142 34.19 -9.30 -19.83
CA SER A 142 33.96 -8.83 -21.19
C SER A 142 34.33 -9.94 -22.17
N ALA A 143 33.37 -10.36 -22.99
CA ALA A 143 33.62 -11.35 -24.03
C ALA A 143 34.66 -10.75 -24.99
N ARG A 144 35.81 -11.42 -25.14
CA ARG A 144 36.82 -10.98 -26.10
C ARG A 144 36.30 -11.23 -27.51
N PHE A 145 36.05 -10.14 -28.24
CA PHE A 145 35.63 -10.16 -29.63
C PHE A 145 36.80 -10.54 -30.53
N THR A 146 37.08 -11.83 -30.64
CA THR A 146 38.21 -12.36 -31.43
C THR A 146 37.75 -13.13 -32.66
N THR A 147 36.45 -13.39 -32.80
CA THR A 147 35.88 -14.15 -33.92
C THR A 147 34.54 -13.57 -34.36
N ARG A 148 34.21 -13.73 -35.64
CA ARG A 148 32.95 -13.22 -36.24
C ARG A 148 31.69 -13.76 -35.56
N ASP A 149 31.77 -14.93 -34.93
CA ASP A 149 30.68 -15.56 -34.20
C ASP A 149 30.46 -14.98 -32.79
N SER A 150 31.39 -14.17 -32.28
CA SER A 150 31.25 -13.54 -30.94
C SER A 150 30.20 -12.42 -30.89
N PHE A 151 29.73 -11.93 -32.04
CA PHE A 151 28.66 -10.94 -32.14
C PHE A 151 27.25 -11.53 -31.94
N SER A 152 27.03 -12.81 -32.28
CA SER A 152 25.70 -13.44 -32.19
C SER A 152 25.29 -13.77 -30.74
N ARG A 153 26.25 -13.87 -29.81
CA ARG A 153 26.03 -14.25 -28.40
C ARG A 153 25.74 -13.05 -27.47
N GLY A 154 25.91 -11.82 -27.95
CA GLY A 154 25.83 -10.58 -27.15
C GLY A 154 24.49 -9.84 -27.16
N HIS A 155 23.40 -10.47 -27.60
CA HIS A 155 22.10 -9.84 -27.89
C HIS A 155 21.38 -9.21 -26.66
N GLY A 156 21.93 -9.30 -25.45
CA GLY A 156 21.34 -8.71 -24.23
C GLY A 156 22.17 -7.60 -23.57
N THR A 157 23.32 -7.23 -24.15
CA THR A 157 24.30 -6.31 -23.54
C THR A 157 24.48 -4.99 -24.25
N TYR A 158 23.80 -4.76 -25.38
CA TYR A 158 23.67 -3.42 -25.92
C TYR A 158 22.52 -2.72 -25.18
N ALA A 159 22.79 -1.56 -24.59
CA ALA A 159 21.73 -0.61 -24.31
C ALA A 159 21.26 -0.13 -25.68
N ILE A 160 20.02 -0.46 -26.04
CA ILE A 160 19.35 0.26 -27.10
C ILE A 160 19.33 1.72 -26.62
N VAL A 161 19.97 2.59 -27.38
CA VAL A 161 19.83 4.02 -27.18
C VAL A 161 18.33 4.28 -27.30
N ASP A 162 17.72 4.89 -26.29
CA ASP A 162 16.32 5.30 -26.37
C ASP A 162 16.13 6.05 -27.69
N ASP A 163 15.11 5.69 -28.47
CA ASP A 163 14.68 6.37 -29.70
C ASP A 163 14.06 7.76 -29.39
N ASP A 164 14.58 8.47 -28.37
CA ASP A 164 14.18 9.81 -27.94
C ASP A 164 15.26 10.87 -28.30
N GLU A 165 15.91 10.74 -29.45
CA GLU A 165 16.61 11.85 -30.12
C GLU A 165 16.19 11.95 -31.59
N GLY A 166 14.92 12.29 -31.79
CA GLY A 166 14.38 12.73 -33.08
C GLY A 166 14.63 14.21 -33.41
N GLU A 167 15.58 14.88 -32.75
CA GLU A 167 15.88 16.31 -32.98
C GLU A 167 17.40 16.57 -33.00
N LEU A 168 18.17 15.67 -33.60
CA LEU A 168 19.61 15.85 -33.81
C LEU A 168 20.03 15.80 -35.28
N LEU A 169 19.19 16.33 -36.18
CA LEU A 169 19.62 16.86 -37.46
C LEU A 169 18.84 18.16 -37.68
N GLY A 170 19.55 19.28 -37.53
CA GLY A 170 19.02 20.59 -37.86
C GLY A 170 18.50 20.59 -39.29
N ASP A 171 17.30 21.12 -39.46
CA ASP A 171 16.71 21.44 -40.74
C ASP A 171 17.46 22.65 -41.32
N ASP A 172 18.65 22.42 -41.85
CA ASP A 172 19.25 23.28 -42.86
C ASP A 172 18.52 22.99 -44.19
N SER A 173 17.50 23.79 -44.54
CA SER A 173 17.31 24.27 -45.93
C SER A 173 16.04 25.12 -46.10
N ASP A 174 16.28 26.43 -46.27
CA ASP A 174 15.74 27.34 -47.29
C ASP A 174 14.22 27.42 -47.58
N ASP A 175 13.64 28.57 -47.25
CA ASP A 175 12.63 29.27 -48.09
C ASP A 175 12.88 30.80 -48.03
N GLU A 176 13.65 31.30 -49.00
CA GLU A 176 13.68 32.71 -49.41
C GLU A 176 12.38 33.06 -50.15
N LEU A 177 11.61 34.05 -49.65
CA LEU A 177 11.06 35.24 -50.36
C LEU A 177 10.08 36.05 -49.50
#